data_AF-A0A2W7AQC2-F1
#
_entry.id   AF-A0A2W7AQC2-F1
#
_cell.length_a   1.000
_cell.length_b   1.000
_cell.length_c   1.000
_cell.angle_alpha   90.00
_cell.angle_beta   90.00
_cell.angle_gamma   90.00
#
_symmetry.space_group_name_H-M   'P 1'
#
loop_
_entity.id
_entity.type
_entity.pdbx_description
1 polymer ?
#
loop_
_entity_poly.entity_id
_entity_poly.type
_entity_poly.pdbx_seq_one_letter_code
_entity_poly.pdbx_strand_id
1 'polypeptide(L)'
;MIVNLQSDGWEIIYHRAHALLAAQIAGHWDFSKKTYRLYETIAAIAHHDHLEKEWEGNQLTEAGAPLDFTLDEESPVDKLQKHADEALYQGRWVAMLISMHLCFLNQGKEDDDPDMANFLKEQRRRQAQWQAELEITKEDAEKAYTYMRWCDRLSLILSQRQIPVGGRKLEITNGPDGERYSIHELDSGDLCVTPWPFSCDKFAVMVDASYLSQLQFDSNEALTKALVEAPRKTLSWTLKKSDD
;
A
#
# COMPACT_ATOMS: atom_id res chain seq x y z
N MET A 1 -9.24 3.76 5.56
CA MET A 1 -8.61 4.92 4.86
C MET A 1 -7.39 5.38 5.65
N ILE A 2 -6.46 6.12 5.06
CA ILE A 2 -5.38 6.80 5.79
C ILE A 2 -5.89 8.19 6.20
N VAL A 3 -5.88 8.48 7.50
CA VAL A 3 -6.50 9.66 8.11
C VAL A 3 -5.46 10.47 8.87
N ASN A 4 -5.11 11.64 8.34
CA ASN A 4 -4.15 12.56 8.96
C ASN A 4 -4.89 13.75 9.58
N LEU A 5 -4.75 13.95 10.89
CA LEU A 5 -5.23 15.17 11.56
C LEU A 5 -4.46 16.40 11.06
N GLN A 6 -5.20 17.44 10.68
CA GLN A 6 -4.69 18.76 10.29
C GLN A 6 -5.16 19.82 11.29
N SER A 7 -4.60 21.03 11.19
CA SER A 7 -5.00 22.14 12.07
C SER A 7 -6.46 22.57 11.87
N ASP A 8 -7.03 22.33 10.69
CA ASP A 8 -8.37 22.77 10.27
C ASP A 8 -9.32 21.61 9.95
N GLY A 9 -8.95 20.37 10.30
CA GLY A 9 -9.78 19.20 10.03
C GLY A 9 -8.98 17.93 9.73
N TRP A 10 -9.40 17.19 8.72
CA TRP A 10 -8.81 15.92 8.30
C TRP A 10 -8.31 15.96 6.86
N GLU A 11 -7.16 15.34 6.62
CA GLU A 11 -6.70 14.92 5.29
C GLU A 11 -6.90 13.41 5.16
N ILE A 12 -7.61 13.00 4.12
CA ILE A 12 -8.00 11.61 3.89
C ILE A 12 -7.39 11.13 2.58
N ILE A 13 -6.62 10.04 2.65
CA ILE A 13 -6.09 9.32 1.48
C ILE A 13 -6.74 7.93 1.45
N TYR A 14 -7.34 7.59 0.33
CA TYR A 14 -8.01 6.30 0.12
C TYR A 14 -7.01 5.17 -0.08
N HIS A 15 -7.38 3.92 0.25
CA HIS A 15 -6.46 2.78 0.10
C HIS A 15 -6.06 2.59 -1.36
N ARG A 16 -7.03 2.73 -2.26
CA ARG A 16 -6.77 2.69 -3.72
C ARG A 16 -5.83 3.80 -4.18
N ALA A 17 -5.87 4.95 -3.51
CA ALA A 17 -5.01 6.09 -3.84
C ALA A 17 -3.57 5.86 -3.37
N HIS A 18 -3.34 5.28 -2.18
CA HIS A 18 -1.98 4.89 -1.78
C HIS A 18 -1.47 3.70 -2.61
N ALA A 19 -2.31 2.75 -2.98
CA ALA A 19 -1.91 1.64 -3.84
C ALA A 19 -1.44 2.15 -5.22
N LEU A 20 -2.12 3.16 -5.78
CA LEU A 20 -1.66 3.84 -6.98
C LEU A 20 -0.35 4.62 -6.75
N LEU A 21 -0.16 5.23 -5.58
CA LEU A 21 1.11 5.87 -5.21
C LEU A 21 2.26 4.85 -5.14
N ALA A 22 2.03 3.67 -4.56
CA ALA A 22 2.97 2.55 -4.55
C ALA A 22 3.34 2.12 -5.98
N ALA A 23 2.36 2.09 -6.89
CA ALA A 23 2.59 1.75 -8.29
C ALA A 23 3.38 2.83 -9.05
N GLN A 24 3.17 4.12 -8.75
CA GLN A 24 4.01 5.20 -9.29
C GLN A 24 5.47 5.03 -8.86
N ILE A 25 5.69 4.81 -7.56
CA ILE A 25 7.03 4.52 -7.00
C ILE A 25 7.66 3.33 -7.73
N ALA A 26 6.90 2.25 -7.89
CA ALA A 26 7.35 1.06 -8.59
C ALA A 26 7.75 1.39 -10.03
N GLY A 27 6.98 2.22 -10.74
CA GLY A 27 7.24 2.62 -12.13
C GLY A 27 8.58 3.33 -12.36
N HIS A 28 9.20 3.88 -11.32
CA HIS A 28 10.50 4.57 -11.42
C HIS A 28 11.71 3.68 -11.10
N TRP A 29 11.50 2.45 -10.63
CA TRP A 29 12.57 1.53 -10.25
C TRP A 29 13.51 1.24 -11.43
N ASP A 30 14.79 0.99 -11.13
CA ASP A 30 15.76 0.59 -12.16
C ASP A 30 15.54 -0.87 -12.60
N PHE A 31 14.80 -1.03 -13.70
CA PHE A 31 14.43 -2.31 -14.30
C PHE A 31 15.56 -2.99 -15.07
N SER A 32 16.73 -2.35 -15.24
CA SER A 32 17.89 -3.00 -15.85
C SER A 32 18.34 -4.25 -15.07
N LYS A 33 17.91 -4.36 -13.81
CA LYS A 33 18.21 -5.46 -12.88
C LYS A 33 17.27 -6.69 -12.98
N LYS A 34 16.58 -6.90 -14.11
CA LYS A 34 15.65 -8.03 -14.37
C LYS A 34 14.42 -8.07 -13.45
N THR A 35 13.48 -7.17 -13.67
CA THR A 35 12.12 -7.34 -13.10
C THR A 35 11.30 -8.30 -13.95
N TYR A 36 11.11 -9.52 -13.46
CA TYR A 36 10.21 -10.49 -14.06
C TYR A 36 8.77 -9.95 -14.06
N ARG A 37 8.05 -10.08 -15.19
CA ARG A 37 6.64 -9.69 -15.32
C ARG A 37 6.34 -8.28 -14.79
N LEU A 38 7.07 -7.30 -15.31
CA LEU A 38 7.02 -5.92 -14.84
C LEU A 38 5.59 -5.36 -14.77
N TYR A 39 4.85 -5.47 -15.86
CA TYR A 39 3.50 -4.90 -15.95
C TYR A 39 2.53 -5.60 -15.01
N GLU A 40 2.59 -6.94 -14.92
CA GLU A 40 1.74 -7.68 -13.99
C GLU A 40 2.12 -7.39 -12.52
N THR A 41 3.39 -7.15 -12.22
CA THR A 41 3.84 -6.76 -10.88
C THR A 41 3.38 -5.37 -10.51
N ILE A 42 3.50 -4.38 -11.41
CA ILE A 42 2.96 -3.03 -11.20
C ILE A 42 1.44 -3.09 -11.04
N ALA A 43 0.74 -3.90 -11.84
CA ALA A 43 -0.69 -4.11 -11.69
C ALA A 43 -1.03 -4.66 -10.30
N ALA A 44 -0.30 -5.68 -9.83
CA ALA A 44 -0.49 -6.22 -8.49
C ALA A 44 -0.24 -5.17 -7.40
N ILE A 45 0.81 -4.35 -7.54
CA ILE A 45 1.09 -3.24 -6.61
C ILE A 45 -0.04 -2.20 -6.63
N ALA A 46 -0.56 -1.84 -7.80
CA ALA A 46 -1.66 -0.90 -7.90
C ALA A 46 -2.98 -1.42 -7.30
N HIS A 47 -3.12 -2.74 -7.11
CA HIS A 47 -4.36 -3.40 -6.69
C HIS A 47 -4.24 -4.13 -5.34
N HIS A 48 -3.11 -4.00 -4.62
CA HIS A 48 -2.83 -4.81 -3.42
C HIS A 48 -3.78 -4.53 -2.24
N ASP A 49 -4.37 -3.33 -2.20
CA ASP A 49 -5.28 -2.89 -1.13
C ASP A 49 -6.64 -2.46 -1.70
N HIS A 50 -7.19 -3.28 -2.60
CA HIS A 50 -8.49 -3.04 -3.25
C HIS A 50 -9.69 -3.63 -2.48
N LEU A 51 -9.47 -4.11 -1.25
CA LEU A 51 -10.51 -4.67 -0.38
C LEU A 51 -11.62 -3.68 -0.10
N GLU A 52 -11.24 -2.45 0.24
CA GLU A 52 -12.17 -1.44 0.69
C GLU A 52 -12.80 -0.70 -0.49
N LYS A 53 -14.06 -0.32 -0.27
CA LYS A 53 -14.74 0.71 -1.03
C LYS A 53 -14.96 1.83 -0.05
N GLU A 54 -14.20 2.90 -0.20
CA GLU A 54 -13.98 3.91 0.84
C GLU A 54 -15.24 4.72 1.22
N TRP A 55 -16.36 4.47 0.55
CA TRP A 55 -17.69 5.06 0.79
C TRP A 55 -18.73 4.06 1.31
N GLU A 56 -18.35 2.79 1.50
CA GLU A 56 -19.18 1.72 2.03
C GLU A 56 -18.61 1.24 3.38
N GLY A 57 -19.48 0.85 4.31
CA GLY A 57 -19.08 0.26 5.60
C GLY A 57 -18.92 1.27 6.74
N ASN A 58 -18.27 0.82 7.81
CA ASN A 58 -18.02 1.64 9.01
C ASN A 58 -16.62 2.26 8.94
N GLN A 59 -16.58 3.56 8.72
CA GLN A 59 -15.36 4.37 8.60
C GLN A 59 -15.31 5.45 9.70
N LEU A 60 -15.98 5.19 10.83
CA LEU A 60 -15.99 6.07 11.99
C LEU A 60 -15.51 5.34 13.25
N THR A 61 -14.73 6.05 14.06
CA THR A 61 -14.47 5.69 15.45
C THR A 61 -15.73 5.85 16.30
N GLU A 62 -15.74 5.27 17.51
CA GLU A 62 -16.85 5.49 18.48
C GLU A 62 -17.08 6.98 18.80
N ALA A 63 -16.05 7.80 18.71
CA ALA A 63 -16.10 9.25 18.95
C ALA A 63 -16.60 10.06 17.72
N GLY A 64 -16.96 9.39 16.62
CA GLY A 64 -17.42 10.01 15.39
C GLY A 64 -16.32 10.64 14.53
N ALA A 65 -15.04 10.45 14.83
CA ALA A 65 -13.94 10.85 13.95
C ALA A 65 -13.77 9.83 12.80
N PRO A 66 -13.31 10.25 11.60
CA PRO A 66 -12.93 9.33 10.53
C PRO A 66 -11.95 8.27 11.05
N LEU A 67 -12.21 7.01 10.70
CA LEU A 67 -11.44 5.85 11.16
C LEU A 67 -10.18 5.68 10.31
N ASP A 68 -9.01 5.80 10.95
CA ASP A 68 -7.75 5.42 10.33
C ASP A 68 -7.65 3.89 10.25
N PHE A 69 -7.08 3.38 9.15
CA PHE A 69 -6.92 1.95 8.92
C PHE A 69 -6.10 1.24 10.00
N THR A 70 -5.22 1.96 10.71
CA THR A 70 -4.44 1.40 11.83
C THR A 70 -5.28 1.11 13.06
N LEU A 71 -6.51 1.62 13.11
CA LEU A 71 -7.50 1.40 14.16
C LEU A 71 -8.63 0.47 13.72
N ASP A 72 -8.65 0.06 12.46
CA ASP A 72 -9.72 -0.76 11.90
C ASP A 72 -9.68 -2.19 12.47
N GLU A 73 -10.85 -2.78 12.61
CA GLU A 73 -10.98 -4.17 13.01
C GLU A 73 -10.57 -5.10 11.86
N GLU A 74 -10.42 -6.38 12.18
CA GLU A 74 -9.99 -7.36 11.20
C GLU A 74 -10.97 -7.48 10.04
N SER A 75 -10.45 -7.48 8.81
CA SER A 75 -11.27 -7.70 7.63
C SER A 75 -11.93 -9.09 7.67
N PRO A 76 -13.26 -9.16 7.50
CA PRO A 76 -13.98 -10.43 7.39
C PRO A 76 -13.41 -11.35 6.31
N VAL A 77 -13.32 -12.66 6.61
CA VAL A 77 -12.75 -13.67 5.71
C VAL A 77 -13.44 -13.69 4.34
N ASP A 78 -14.73 -13.42 4.26
CA ASP A 78 -15.48 -13.35 3.00
C ASP A 78 -15.03 -12.18 2.11
N LYS A 79 -14.73 -11.01 2.69
CA LYS A 79 -14.12 -9.88 1.95
C LYS A 79 -12.72 -10.25 1.45
N LEU A 80 -11.90 -10.87 2.30
CA LEU A 80 -10.54 -11.32 1.93
C LEU A 80 -10.58 -12.34 0.79
N GLN A 81 -11.49 -13.30 0.87
CA GLN A 81 -11.71 -14.32 -0.15
C GLN A 81 -12.16 -13.69 -1.47
N LYS A 82 -13.11 -12.76 -1.41
CA LYS A 82 -13.57 -12.03 -2.59
C LYS A 82 -12.42 -11.28 -3.28
N HIS A 83 -11.58 -10.57 -2.52
CA HIS A 83 -10.44 -9.86 -3.10
C HIS A 83 -9.43 -10.81 -3.75
N ALA A 84 -9.11 -11.93 -3.09
CA ALA A 84 -8.23 -12.95 -3.66
C ALA A 84 -8.81 -13.57 -4.95
N ASP A 85 -10.12 -13.77 -5.01
CA ASP A 85 -10.80 -14.31 -6.19
C ASP A 85 -10.88 -13.27 -7.33
N GLU A 86 -11.18 -12.01 -7.05
CA GLU A 86 -11.26 -10.94 -8.05
C GLU A 86 -9.89 -10.63 -8.67
N ALA A 87 -8.80 -10.79 -7.91
CA ALA A 87 -7.43 -10.63 -8.43
C ALA A 87 -7.12 -11.57 -9.61
N LEU A 88 -7.81 -12.73 -9.72
CA LEU A 88 -7.64 -13.65 -10.86
C LEU A 88 -8.09 -13.05 -12.19
N TYR A 89 -8.98 -12.06 -12.19
CA TYR A 89 -9.39 -11.37 -13.43
C TYR A 89 -8.24 -10.61 -14.09
N GLN A 90 -7.17 -10.31 -13.35
CA GLN A 90 -5.94 -9.70 -13.87
C GLN A 90 -4.84 -10.74 -14.19
N GLY A 91 -5.10 -12.02 -13.90
CA GLY A 91 -4.21 -13.13 -14.17
C GLY A 91 -3.53 -13.71 -12.93
N ARG A 92 -3.02 -14.94 -13.08
CA ARG A 92 -2.47 -15.75 -11.98
C ARG A 92 -1.28 -15.11 -11.27
N TRP A 93 -0.46 -14.32 -11.97
CA TRP A 93 0.66 -13.62 -11.34
C TRP A 93 0.19 -12.55 -10.36
N VAL A 94 -0.77 -11.72 -10.78
CA VAL A 94 -1.39 -10.69 -9.93
C VAL A 94 -2.08 -11.34 -8.75
N ALA A 95 -2.90 -12.37 -9.00
CA ALA A 95 -3.58 -13.12 -7.95
C ALA A 95 -2.60 -13.74 -6.94
N MET A 96 -1.46 -14.27 -7.40
CA MET A 96 -0.45 -14.82 -6.52
C MET A 96 0.18 -13.77 -5.60
N LEU A 97 0.58 -12.61 -6.13
CA LEU A 97 1.19 -11.56 -5.31
C LEU A 97 0.19 -10.96 -4.31
N ILE A 98 -1.07 -10.76 -4.72
CA ILE A 98 -2.15 -10.32 -3.82
C ILE A 98 -2.41 -11.37 -2.75
N SER A 99 -2.46 -12.66 -3.11
CA SER A 99 -2.59 -13.76 -2.15
C SER A 99 -1.45 -13.78 -1.13
N MET A 100 -0.20 -13.56 -1.57
CA MET A 100 0.96 -13.45 -0.68
C MET A 100 0.81 -12.24 0.27
N HIS A 101 0.29 -11.13 -0.22
CA HIS A 101 0.01 -9.93 0.58
C HIS A 101 -1.06 -10.18 1.64
N LEU A 102 -2.19 -10.77 1.26
CA LEU A 102 -3.27 -11.14 2.19
C LEU A 102 -2.76 -12.12 3.25
N CYS A 103 -1.93 -13.09 2.86
CA CYS A 103 -1.30 -14.00 3.81
C CYS A 103 -0.33 -13.31 4.76
N PHE A 104 0.30 -12.20 4.37
CA PHE A 104 1.21 -11.44 5.21
C PHE A 104 0.48 -10.55 6.22
N LEU A 105 -0.57 -9.85 5.78
CA LEU A 105 -1.34 -8.96 6.64
C LEU A 105 -2.11 -9.70 7.74
N ASN A 106 -2.42 -10.98 7.52
CA ASN A 106 -3.22 -11.79 8.44
C ASN A 106 -2.41 -12.88 9.16
N GLN A 107 -1.07 -12.77 9.20
CA GLN A 107 -0.23 -13.72 9.94
C GLN A 107 -0.49 -13.63 11.44
N GLY A 108 -0.55 -14.80 12.09
CA GLY A 108 -0.78 -14.92 13.54
C GLY A 108 -2.25 -15.01 13.90
N LYS A 109 -3.17 -14.70 12.98
CA LYS A 109 -4.62 -14.77 13.21
C LYS A 109 -5.17 -16.20 13.08
N GLU A 110 -4.42 -17.11 12.46
CA GLU A 110 -4.80 -18.52 12.31
C GLU A 110 -4.97 -19.27 13.64
N ASP A 111 -4.35 -18.78 14.72
CA ASP A 111 -4.42 -19.41 16.04
C ASP A 111 -5.75 -19.10 16.76
N ASP A 112 -6.36 -17.97 16.45
CA ASP A 112 -7.56 -17.45 17.12
C ASP A 112 -8.84 -17.61 16.28
N ASP A 113 -8.72 -17.73 14.95
CA ASP A 113 -9.85 -17.85 14.03
C ASP A 113 -9.68 -19.05 13.05
N PRO A 114 -10.48 -20.13 13.21
CA PRO A 114 -10.48 -21.28 12.30
C PRO A 114 -10.82 -20.93 10.84
N ASP A 115 -11.68 -19.95 10.59
CA ASP A 115 -12.04 -19.55 9.23
C ASP A 115 -10.88 -18.81 8.56
N MET A 116 -10.18 -17.95 9.31
CA MET A 116 -8.93 -17.34 8.86
C MET A 116 -7.84 -18.40 8.61
N ALA A 117 -7.69 -19.38 9.49
CA ALA A 117 -6.74 -20.47 9.30
C ALA A 117 -7.00 -21.26 8.01
N ASN A 118 -8.27 -21.57 7.72
CA ASN A 118 -8.70 -22.22 6.50
C ASN A 118 -8.43 -21.37 5.26
N PHE A 119 -8.74 -20.07 5.32
CA PHE A 119 -8.46 -19.11 4.27
C PHE A 119 -6.95 -19.07 3.95
N LEU A 120 -6.10 -18.86 4.95
CA LEU A 120 -4.64 -18.79 4.77
C LEU A 120 -4.07 -20.08 4.18
N LYS A 121 -4.57 -21.24 4.61
CA LYS A 121 -4.18 -22.54 4.06
C LYS A 121 -4.56 -22.67 2.58
N GLU A 122 -5.77 -22.26 2.22
CA GLU A 122 -6.24 -22.27 0.83
C GLU A 122 -5.43 -21.31 -0.05
N GLN A 123 -5.14 -20.09 0.45
CA GLN A 123 -4.31 -19.12 -0.26
C GLN A 123 -2.89 -19.66 -0.52
N ARG A 124 -2.24 -20.26 0.47
CA ARG A 124 -0.92 -20.91 0.28
C ARG A 124 -0.96 -22.07 -0.72
N ARG A 125 -2.05 -22.85 -0.75
CA ARG A 125 -2.26 -23.91 -1.75
C ARG A 125 -2.36 -23.32 -3.16
N ARG A 126 -3.14 -22.25 -3.34
CA ARG A 126 -3.29 -21.53 -4.61
C ARG A 126 -1.97 -20.91 -5.07
N GLN A 127 -1.20 -20.30 -4.17
CA GLN A 127 0.14 -19.79 -4.46
C GLN A 127 1.05 -20.90 -5.02
N ALA A 128 1.12 -22.06 -4.36
CA ALA A 128 1.92 -23.19 -4.84
C ALA A 128 1.46 -23.71 -6.22
N GLN A 129 0.14 -23.76 -6.44
CA GLN A 129 -0.44 -24.13 -7.73
C GLN A 129 -0.05 -23.13 -8.83
N TRP A 130 -0.25 -21.83 -8.60
CA TRP A 130 0.09 -20.80 -9.59
C TRP A 130 1.59 -20.69 -9.83
N GLN A 131 2.44 -20.94 -8.82
CA GLN A 131 3.88 -21.03 -9.00
C GLN A 131 4.25 -22.11 -10.02
N ALA A 132 3.70 -23.31 -9.87
CA ALA A 132 3.92 -24.42 -10.79
C ALA A 132 3.39 -24.11 -12.20
N GLU A 133 2.18 -23.56 -12.29
CA GLU A 133 1.54 -23.23 -13.57
C GLU A 133 2.19 -22.07 -14.34
N LEU A 134 2.84 -21.15 -13.63
CA LEU A 134 3.58 -20.01 -14.22
C LEU A 134 5.07 -20.33 -14.44
N GLU A 135 5.50 -21.54 -14.07
CA GLU A 135 6.90 -21.99 -14.13
C GLU A 135 7.85 -21.02 -13.40
N ILE A 136 7.42 -20.48 -12.26
CA ILE A 136 8.20 -19.53 -11.48
C ILE A 136 8.73 -20.18 -10.20
N THR A 137 9.97 -19.84 -9.85
CA THR A 137 10.57 -20.33 -8.61
C THR A 137 9.95 -19.63 -7.40
N LYS A 138 10.01 -20.29 -6.23
CA LYS A 138 9.62 -19.67 -4.96
C LYS A 138 10.44 -18.40 -4.68
N GLU A 139 11.73 -18.42 -5.02
CA GLU A 139 12.63 -17.28 -4.80
C GLU A 139 12.23 -16.08 -5.65
N ASP A 140 11.90 -16.27 -6.93
CA ASP A 140 11.48 -15.18 -7.80
C ASP A 140 10.12 -14.60 -7.39
N ALA A 141 9.19 -15.45 -6.96
CA ALA A 141 7.92 -15.01 -6.39
C ALA A 141 8.13 -14.18 -5.11
N GLU A 142 9.02 -14.61 -4.22
CA GLU A 142 9.35 -13.89 -2.99
C GLU A 142 10.06 -12.55 -3.27
N LYS A 143 10.96 -12.49 -4.27
CA LYS A 143 11.59 -11.24 -4.71
C LYS A 143 10.55 -10.25 -5.24
N ALA A 144 9.63 -10.71 -6.09
CA ALA A 144 8.54 -9.87 -6.60
C ALA A 144 7.62 -9.37 -5.48
N TYR A 145 7.31 -10.23 -4.51
CA TYR A 145 6.50 -9.83 -3.35
C TYR A 145 7.24 -8.86 -2.41
N THR A 146 8.54 -9.08 -2.19
CA THR A 146 9.39 -8.15 -1.42
C THR A 146 9.41 -6.76 -2.06
N TYR A 147 9.48 -6.70 -3.40
CA TYR A 147 9.38 -5.45 -4.14
C TYR A 147 8.02 -4.76 -3.95
N MET A 148 6.92 -5.51 -4.03
CA MET A 148 5.58 -4.97 -3.74
C MET A 148 5.50 -4.39 -2.33
N ARG A 149 5.93 -5.15 -1.32
CA ARG A 149 5.93 -4.71 0.09
C ARG A 149 6.76 -3.45 0.30
N TRP A 150 7.90 -3.35 -0.38
CA TRP A 150 8.75 -2.17 -0.31
C TRP A 150 8.03 -0.94 -0.85
N CYS A 151 7.35 -1.06 -1.99
CA CYS A 151 6.57 0.02 -2.61
C CYS A 151 5.38 0.42 -1.73
N ASP A 152 4.64 -0.57 -1.23
CA ASP A 152 3.54 -0.39 -0.27
C ASP A 152 4.02 0.39 0.96
N ARG A 153 5.08 -0.09 1.64
CA ARG A 153 5.62 0.56 2.83
C ARG A 153 6.08 1.99 2.57
N LEU A 154 6.77 2.26 1.47
CA LEU A 154 7.18 3.63 1.13
C LEU A 154 5.95 4.52 0.87
N SER A 155 4.94 4.02 0.16
CA SER A 155 3.70 4.77 -0.09
C SER A 155 2.96 5.11 1.21
N LEU A 156 2.93 4.20 2.19
CA LEU A 156 2.36 4.44 3.52
C LEU A 156 3.15 5.47 4.31
N ILE A 157 4.49 5.41 4.29
CA ILE A 157 5.34 6.43 4.94
C ILE A 157 5.01 7.83 4.43
N LEU A 158 4.87 7.99 3.10
CA LEU A 158 4.50 9.27 2.48
C LEU A 158 3.08 9.67 2.86
N SER A 159 2.13 8.76 2.71
CA SER A 159 0.70 9.03 2.93
C SER A 159 0.37 9.31 4.40
N GLN A 160 1.11 8.73 5.34
CA GLN A 160 0.96 8.94 6.79
C GLN A 160 1.82 10.10 7.32
N ARG A 161 2.48 10.87 6.45
CA ARG A 161 3.37 11.99 6.82
C ARG A 161 4.47 11.61 7.82
N GLN A 162 5.04 10.42 7.66
CA GLN A 162 6.01 9.85 8.62
C GLN A 162 7.47 10.27 8.39
N ILE A 163 7.75 11.10 7.36
CA ILE A 163 9.13 11.54 7.08
C ILE A 163 9.67 12.33 8.28
N PRO A 164 10.77 11.87 8.91
CA PRO A 164 11.33 12.57 10.07
C PRO A 164 11.94 13.92 9.69
N VAL A 165 11.68 14.93 10.51
CA VAL A 165 12.36 16.23 10.39
C VAL A 165 13.88 16.13 10.63
N GLY A 166 14.63 17.04 10.00
CA GLY A 166 16.05 17.24 10.22
C GLY A 166 16.94 16.19 9.56
N GLY A 167 16.54 15.67 8.39
CA GLY A 167 17.31 14.71 7.61
C GLY A 167 17.52 13.34 8.25
N ARG A 168 16.77 13.02 9.31
CA ARG A 168 16.84 11.70 9.96
C ARG A 168 16.27 10.63 9.04
N LYS A 169 16.96 9.48 9.00
CA LYS A 169 16.58 8.33 8.19
C LYS A 169 15.48 7.51 8.86
N LEU A 170 14.45 7.17 8.09
CA LEU A 170 13.42 6.20 8.42
C LEU A 170 13.60 4.95 7.56
N GLU A 171 13.63 3.77 8.17
CA GLU A 171 13.69 2.51 7.43
C GLU A 171 12.39 2.28 6.64
N ILE A 172 12.53 1.89 5.36
CA ILE A 172 11.41 1.42 4.54
C ILE A 172 11.22 -0.07 4.85
N THR A 173 11.98 -0.92 4.16
CA THR A 173 12.17 -2.36 4.40
C THR A 173 13.45 -2.78 3.65
N ASN A 174 13.76 -4.08 3.67
CA ASN A 174 14.62 -4.65 2.64
C ASN A 174 13.94 -4.59 1.26
N GLY A 175 14.74 -4.38 0.22
CA GLY A 175 14.32 -4.43 -1.19
C GLY A 175 14.45 -5.84 -1.78
N PRO A 176 14.04 -6.02 -3.05
CA PRO A 176 14.12 -7.32 -3.75
C PRO A 176 15.55 -7.81 -4.00
N ASP A 177 16.55 -6.95 -3.82
CA ASP A 177 17.98 -7.24 -3.86
C ASP A 177 18.53 -7.69 -2.49
N GLY A 178 17.70 -7.71 -1.44
CA GLY A 178 18.10 -8.03 -0.07
C GLY A 178 18.75 -6.88 0.68
N GLU A 179 18.96 -5.73 0.02
CA GLU A 179 19.54 -4.54 0.64
C GLU A 179 18.50 -3.81 1.50
N ARG A 180 18.95 -3.17 2.58
CA ARG A 180 18.09 -2.36 3.44
C ARG A 180 17.97 -0.95 2.89
N TYR A 181 16.74 -0.47 2.77
CA TYR A 181 16.46 0.87 2.28
C TYR A 181 15.93 1.79 3.38
N SER A 182 16.29 3.07 3.27
CA SER A 182 15.79 4.13 4.13
C SER A 182 15.43 5.37 3.32
N ILE A 183 14.50 6.17 3.84
CA ILE A 183 14.12 7.46 3.29
C ILE A 183 14.45 8.58 4.28
N HIS A 184 14.83 9.73 3.76
CA HIS A 184 15.07 10.95 4.53
C HIS A 184 14.84 12.19 3.66
N GLU A 185 14.69 13.34 4.31
CA GLU A 185 14.63 14.65 3.66
C GLU A 185 16.04 15.21 3.44
N LEU A 186 16.30 15.76 2.26
CA LEU A 186 17.53 16.50 1.94
C LEU A 186 17.41 17.97 2.39
N ASP A 187 18.53 18.68 2.47
CA ASP A 187 18.54 20.12 2.78
C ASP A 187 17.72 20.97 1.78
N SER A 188 17.52 20.47 0.56
CA SER A 188 16.68 21.11 -0.45
C SER A 188 15.16 20.95 -0.20
N GLY A 189 14.75 20.10 0.74
CA GLY A 189 13.36 19.68 0.94
C GLY A 189 12.89 18.55 0.01
N ASP A 190 13.72 18.11 -0.94
CA ASP A 190 13.46 16.88 -1.71
C ASP A 190 13.69 15.65 -0.81
N LEU A 191 13.05 14.52 -1.14
CA LEU A 191 13.26 13.25 -0.43
C LEU A 191 14.32 12.40 -1.12
N CYS A 192 15.14 11.69 -0.34
CA CYS A 192 16.14 10.76 -0.86
C CYS A 192 15.97 9.37 -0.24
N VAL A 193 16.05 8.36 -1.12
CA VAL A 193 16.08 6.94 -0.74
C VAL A 193 17.52 6.44 -0.80
N THR A 194 17.97 5.69 0.21
CA THR A 194 19.33 5.14 0.28
C THR A 194 19.29 3.64 0.60
N PRO A 195 19.96 2.78 -0.21
CA PRO A 195 20.62 3.10 -1.49
C PRO A 195 19.61 3.59 -2.53
N TRP A 196 20.05 4.28 -3.60
CA TRP A 196 19.14 4.83 -4.62
C TRP A 196 18.74 3.76 -5.64
N PRO A 197 17.47 3.30 -5.69
CA PRO A 197 17.08 2.18 -6.54
C PRO A 197 16.51 2.59 -7.90
N PHE A 198 16.37 3.89 -8.16
CA PHE A 198 15.58 4.39 -9.29
C PHE A 198 16.45 4.65 -10.53
N SER A 199 15.84 4.50 -11.70
CA SER A 199 16.50 4.70 -13.00
C SER A 199 16.79 6.16 -13.34
N CYS A 200 16.11 7.09 -12.66
CA CYS A 200 16.25 8.53 -12.83
C CYS A 200 16.89 9.16 -11.60
N ASP A 201 17.57 10.30 -11.79
CA ASP A 201 18.19 11.05 -10.68
C ASP A 201 17.16 11.87 -9.90
N LYS A 202 16.00 12.17 -10.50
CA LYS A 202 14.93 12.96 -9.90
C LYS A 202 13.58 12.64 -10.53
N PHE A 203 12.55 12.49 -9.72
CA PHE A 203 11.15 12.33 -10.16
C PHE A 203 10.17 12.78 -9.09
N ALA A 204 8.90 12.90 -9.45
CA ALA A 204 7.82 13.23 -8.52
C ALA A 204 6.76 12.14 -8.54
N VAL A 205 6.20 11.85 -7.37
CA VAL A 205 5.04 10.98 -7.19
C VAL A 205 3.94 11.75 -6.47
N MET A 206 2.69 11.42 -6.75
CA MET A 206 1.56 12.21 -6.30
C MET A 206 0.34 11.38 -5.93
N VAL A 207 -0.50 11.91 -5.05
CA VAL A 207 -1.76 11.30 -4.65
C VAL A 207 -2.80 12.39 -4.41
N ASP A 208 -4.06 12.12 -4.74
CA ASP A 208 -5.16 13.01 -4.37
C ASP A 208 -5.63 12.71 -2.95
N ALA A 209 -5.74 13.75 -2.14
CA ALA A 209 -6.28 13.69 -0.80
C ALA A 209 -7.56 14.54 -0.70
N SER A 210 -8.56 14.02 0.01
CA SER A 210 -9.79 14.75 0.35
C SER A 210 -9.62 15.46 1.68
N TYR A 211 -10.12 16.70 1.78
CA TYR A 211 -10.04 17.50 3.01
C TYR A 211 -11.41 17.74 3.62
N LEU A 212 -11.56 17.41 4.90
CA LEU A 212 -12.79 17.57 5.66
C LEU A 212 -12.55 18.56 6.80
N SER A 213 -13.28 19.68 6.84
CA SER A 213 -13.19 20.62 7.96
C SER A 213 -13.98 20.17 9.20
N GLN A 214 -14.97 19.29 9.00
CA GLN A 214 -15.77 18.73 10.08
C GLN A 214 -14.98 17.63 10.80
N LEU A 215 -14.80 17.80 12.12
CA LEU A 215 -13.98 16.89 12.93
C LEU A 215 -14.72 15.61 13.31
N GLN A 216 -16.04 15.67 13.48
CA GLN A 216 -16.87 14.56 13.94
C GLN A 216 -18.12 14.42 13.08
N PHE A 217 -18.58 13.19 12.88
CA PHE A 217 -19.75 12.82 12.09
C PHE A 217 -20.67 11.92 12.91
N ASP A 218 -21.97 12.17 12.83
CA ASP A 218 -22.97 11.39 13.56
C ASP A 218 -23.26 10.02 12.94
N SER A 219 -22.82 9.80 11.69
CA SER A 219 -23.09 8.59 10.93
C SER A 219 -22.13 8.42 9.74
N ASN A 220 -21.99 7.18 9.27
CA ASN A 220 -21.21 6.88 8.07
C ASN A 220 -21.81 7.52 6.82
N GLU A 221 -23.14 7.65 6.75
CA GLU A 221 -23.81 8.35 5.66
C GLU A 221 -23.41 9.83 5.62
N ALA A 222 -23.28 10.47 6.79
CA ALA A 222 -22.81 11.86 6.88
C ALA A 222 -21.33 11.98 6.47
N LEU A 223 -20.47 11.06 6.92
CA LEU A 223 -19.06 11.01 6.51
C LEU A 223 -18.93 10.80 5.00
N THR A 224 -19.62 9.82 4.43
CA THR A 224 -19.58 9.52 2.99
C THR A 224 -20.04 10.72 2.18
N LYS A 225 -21.13 11.39 2.57
CA LYS A 225 -21.56 12.63 1.91
C LYS A 225 -20.47 13.69 1.95
N ALA A 226 -19.86 13.91 3.11
CA ALA A 226 -18.79 14.88 3.26
C ALA A 226 -17.56 14.53 2.40
N LEU A 227 -17.18 13.25 2.32
CA LEU A 227 -16.07 12.75 1.49
C LEU A 227 -16.32 12.92 -0.01
N VAL A 228 -17.57 12.75 -0.47
CA VAL A 228 -17.96 12.96 -1.87
C VAL A 228 -17.89 14.43 -2.25
N GLU A 229 -18.32 15.33 -1.36
CA GLU A 229 -18.35 16.79 -1.58
C GLU A 229 -17.00 17.47 -1.26
N ALA A 230 -16.08 16.77 -0.59
CA ALA A 230 -14.82 17.31 -0.09
C ALA A 230 -13.96 17.93 -1.21
N PRO A 231 -13.33 19.09 -0.97
CA PRO A 231 -12.28 19.57 -1.86
C PRO A 231 -11.14 18.55 -1.88
N ARG A 232 -10.66 18.26 -3.10
CA ARG A 232 -9.50 17.39 -3.34
C ARG A 232 -8.29 18.25 -3.68
N LYS A 233 -7.14 17.92 -3.10
CA LYS A 233 -5.85 18.50 -3.49
C LYS A 233 -4.86 17.39 -3.76
N THR A 234 -4.01 17.62 -4.75
CA THR A 234 -2.90 16.73 -5.06
C THR A 234 -1.74 17.00 -4.10
N LEU A 235 -1.34 15.97 -3.35
CA LEU A 235 -0.09 15.92 -2.64
C LEU A 235 1.00 15.42 -3.59
N SER A 236 2.18 16.01 -3.52
CA SER A 236 3.31 15.64 -4.37
C SER A 236 4.58 15.57 -3.53
N TRP A 237 5.35 14.50 -3.75
CA TRP A 237 6.69 14.35 -3.19
C TRP A 237 7.68 14.23 -4.33
N THR A 238 8.76 14.98 -4.21
CA THR A 238 9.85 14.91 -5.18
C THR A 238 10.97 14.07 -4.58
N LEU A 239 11.32 12.98 -5.24
CA LEU A 239 12.44 12.14 -4.87
C LEU A 239 13.65 12.52 -5.72
N LYS A 240 14.81 12.70 -5.09
CA LYS A 240 16.07 13.04 -5.74
C LYS A 240 17.20 12.18 -5.19
N LYS A 241 18.07 11.70 -6.07
CA LYS A 241 19.34 11.06 -5.72
C LYS A 241 20.22 12.06 -4.97
N SER A 242 20.90 11.62 -3.91
CA SER A 242 21.90 12.47 -3.25
C SER A 242 23.01 12.84 -4.25
N ASP A 243 23.53 14.06 -4.12
CA ASP A 243 24.63 14.56 -4.96
C ASP A 243 26.01 14.03 -4.49
N ASP A 244 26.03 13.14 -3.48
CA ASP A 244 27.24 12.51 -2.90
C ASP A 244 27.90 11.45 -3.80
#